data_AF-A0A831XRX8-F1
#
_entry.id   AF-A0A831XRX8-F1
#
_cell.length_a   1.000
_cell.length_b   1.000
_cell.length_c   1.000
_cell.angle_alpha   90.00
_cell.angle_beta   90.00
_cell.angle_gamma   90.00
#
_symmetry.space_group_name_H-M   'P 1'
#
loop_
_entity.id
_entity.type
_entity.pdbx_description
1 polymer ?
#
loop_
_entity_poly.entity_id
_entity_poly.type
_entity_poly.pdbx_seq_one_letter_code
_entity_poly.pdbx_strand_id
1 'polypeptide(L)'
;LRKLGHMPDALPTPFPTETDTEWALLLKLAEFPLVTATAVKQRNTAGIAQFALEAARLFTTFYHDCPVITADSPEQRDARAHLCIATRQAIQNALALLGIETPERM
;
A
#
# COMPACT_ATOMS: atom_id res chain seq x y z
N LEU A 1 11.77 0.08 5.60
CA LEU A 1 11.31 0.90 6.76
C LEU A 1 12.33 1.01 7.90
N ARG A 2 13.03 -0.06 8.33
CA ARG A 2 14.03 -0.01 9.44
C ARG A 2 15.18 1.01 9.26
N LYS A 3 15.53 1.36 8.02
CA LYS A 3 16.55 2.38 7.69
C LYS A 3 16.07 3.83 7.88
N LEU A 4 14.77 4.09 8.08
CA LEU A 4 14.28 5.44 8.33
C LEU A 4 14.59 5.95 9.75
N GLY A 5 14.90 5.07 10.72
CA GLY A 5 15.24 5.44 12.10
C GLY A 5 14.06 5.90 12.95
N HIS A 6 13.12 6.67 12.39
CA HIS A 6 11.86 7.09 12.98
C HIS A 6 10.76 7.03 11.92
N MET A 7 9.57 6.56 12.31
CA MET A 7 8.39 6.60 11.45
C MET A 7 7.69 7.93 11.67
N PRO A 8 7.34 8.68 10.61
CA PRO A 8 6.57 9.90 10.77
C PRO A 8 5.22 9.60 11.44
N ASP A 9 4.98 10.17 12.63
CA ASP A 9 3.72 10.00 13.38
C ASP A 9 2.54 10.76 12.75
N ALA A 10 2.83 11.72 11.87
CA ALA A 10 1.83 12.54 11.20
C ALA A 10 1.89 12.36 9.69
N LEU A 11 0.71 12.38 9.05
CA LEU A 11 0.60 12.44 7.61
C LEU A 11 1.10 13.81 7.12
N PRO A 12 1.98 13.86 6.11
CA PRO A 12 2.35 15.12 5.49
C PRO A 12 1.11 15.79 4.90
N THR A 13 0.96 17.09 5.15
CA THR A 13 -0.16 17.91 4.65
C THR A 13 0.42 19.18 3.99
N PRO A 14 0.28 19.34 2.65
CA PRO A 14 -0.32 18.41 1.69
C PRO A 14 0.47 17.10 1.57
N PHE A 15 -0.19 16.03 1.10
CA PHE A 15 0.48 14.75 0.82
C PHE A 15 1.16 14.83 -0.56
N PRO A 16 2.51 14.86 -0.64
CA PRO A 16 3.20 15.01 -1.91
C PRO A 16 3.13 13.70 -2.72
N THR A 17 2.30 13.69 -3.76
CA THR A 17 2.22 12.65 -4.80
C THR A 17 2.56 13.27 -6.14
N GLU A 18 3.74 12.92 -6.66
CA GLU A 18 4.33 13.57 -7.83
C GLU A 18 4.41 12.65 -9.04
N THR A 19 4.39 11.33 -8.83
CA THR A 19 4.49 10.35 -9.90
C THR A 19 3.18 9.62 -10.15
N ASP A 20 2.99 9.16 -11.39
CA ASP A 20 1.86 8.32 -11.76
C ASP A 20 1.86 6.98 -10.99
N THR A 21 3.03 6.49 -10.59
CA THR A 21 3.17 5.23 -9.86
C THR A 21 2.76 5.36 -8.39
N GLU A 22 3.03 6.51 -7.76
CA GLU A 22 2.49 6.87 -6.44
C GLU A 22 0.96 6.95 -6.49
N TRP A 23 0.41 7.65 -7.48
CA TRP A 23 -1.04 7.78 -7.67
C TRP A 23 -1.72 6.44 -7.95
N ALA A 24 -1.15 5.62 -8.83
CA ALA A 24 -1.71 4.32 -9.16
C ALA A 24 -1.79 3.41 -7.93
N LEU A 25 -0.73 3.39 -7.10
CA LEU A 25 -0.73 2.62 -5.86
C LEU A 25 -1.75 3.18 -4.86
N LEU A 26 -1.79 4.49 -4.65
CA LEU A 26 -2.72 5.14 -3.72
C LEU A 26 -4.17 4.83 -4.09
N LEU A 27 -4.54 5.04 -5.35
CA LEU A 27 -5.88 4.77 -5.86
C LEU A 27 -6.22 3.29 -5.69
N LYS A 28 -5.28 2.39 -5.97
CA LYS A 28 -5.51 0.97 -5.75
C LYS A 28 -5.84 0.68 -4.30
N LEU A 29 -5.05 1.18 -3.36
CA LEU A 29 -5.30 0.97 -1.93
C LEU A 29 -6.65 1.52 -1.47
N ALA A 30 -7.09 2.65 -2.04
CA ALA A 30 -8.39 3.24 -1.75
C ALA A 30 -9.59 2.39 -2.21
N GLU A 31 -9.42 1.49 -3.18
CA GLU A 31 -10.47 0.57 -3.63
C GLU A 31 -10.80 -0.54 -2.61
N PHE A 32 -9.88 -0.83 -1.67
CA PHE A 32 -9.99 -2.01 -0.81
C PHE A 32 -11.31 -2.10 0.00
N PRO A 33 -11.84 -1.01 0.59
CA PRO A 33 -13.13 -1.06 1.29
C PRO A 33 -14.30 -1.44 0.37
N LEU A 34 -14.29 -0.99 -0.90
CA LEU A 34 -15.32 -1.35 -1.86
C LEU A 34 -15.19 -2.80 -2.31
N VAL A 35 -13.96 -3.27 -2.56
CA VAL A 35 -13.68 -4.66 -2.91
C VAL A 35 -14.19 -5.61 -1.81
N THR A 36 -13.90 -5.30 -0.55
CA THR A 36 -14.34 -6.10 0.60
C THR A 36 -15.86 -6.08 0.78
N ALA A 37 -16.50 -4.92 0.69
CA ALA A 37 -17.96 -4.82 0.73
C ALA A 37 -18.64 -5.62 -0.38
N THR A 38 -18.08 -5.57 -1.59
CA THR A 38 -18.57 -6.34 -2.76
C THR A 38 -18.43 -7.84 -2.53
N ALA A 39 -17.28 -8.28 -2.02
CA ALA A 39 -17.03 -9.68 -1.72
C ALA A 39 -18.03 -10.25 -0.71
N VAL A 40 -18.35 -9.49 0.35
CA VAL A 40 -19.38 -9.88 1.34
C VAL A 40 -20.75 -9.98 0.69
N LYS A 41 -21.17 -8.96 -0.07
CA LYS A 41 -22.48 -8.92 -0.74
C LYS A 41 -22.67 -10.09 -1.70
N GLN A 42 -21.62 -10.43 -2.45
CA GLN A 42 -21.65 -11.48 -3.46
C GLN A 42 -21.28 -12.87 -2.92
N ARG A 43 -20.83 -12.96 -1.66
CA ARG A 43 -20.27 -14.18 -1.05
C ARG A 43 -19.15 -14.79 -1.91
N ASN A 44 -18.30 -13.92 -2.48
CA ASN A 44 -17.23 -14.31 -3.40
C ASN A 44 -15.95 -13.55 -3.07
N THR A 45 -14.88 -14.27 -2.73
CA THR A 45 -13.58 -13.70 -2.32
C THR A 45 -12.60 -13.49 -3.47
N ALA A 46 -12.94 -13.88 -4.71
CA ALA A 46 -12.05 -13.75 -5.86
C ALA A 46 -11.57 -12.30 -6.08
N GLY A 47 -12.44 -11.32 -5.85
CA GLY A 47 -12.08 -9.89 -5.94
C GLY A 47 -11.01 -9.47 -4.92
N ILE A 48 -11.00 -10.05 -3.72
CA ILE A 48 -9.99 -9.77 -2.68
C ILE A 48 -8.63 -10.32 -3.11
N ALA A 49 -8.61 -11.55 -3.66
CA ALA A 49 -7.38 -12.15 -4.19
C ALA A 49 -6.81 -11.34 -5.35
N GLN A 50 -7.67 -10.91 -6.28
CA GLN A 50 -7.27 -10.07 -7.40
C GLN A 50 -6.71 -8.72 -6.92
N PHE A 51 -7.37 -8.08 -5.95
CA PHE A 51 -6.89 -6.85 -5.34
C PHE A 51 -5.47 -7.04 -4.75
N ALA A 52 -5.24 -8.09 -3.97
CA ALA A 52 -3.95 -8.33 -3.32
C ALA A 52 -2.83 -8.49 -4.35
N LEU A 53 -3.09 -9.24 -5.43
CA LEU A 53 -2.16 -9.44 -6.52
C LEU A 53 -1.82 -8.13 -7.25
N GLU A 54 -2.83 -7.33 -7.56
CA GLU A 54 -2.65 -6.05 -8.25
C GLU A 54 -1.93 -5.01 -7.37
N ALA A 55 -2.30 -4.92 -6.09
CA ALA A 55 -1.63 -4.04 -5.14
C ALA A 55 -0.13 -4.40 -4.99
N ALA A 56 0.21 -5.69 -4.93
CA ALA A 56 1.60 -6.14 -4.89
C ALA A 56 2.39 -5.79 -6.17
N ARG A 57 1.75 -5.90 -7.34
CA ARG A 57 2.35 -5.53 -8.63
C ARG A 57 2.63 -4.02 -8.68
N LEU A 58 1.63 -3.19 -8.38
CA LEU A 58 1.78 -1.73 -8.35
C LEU A 58 2.83 -1.30 -7.34
N PHE A 59 2.88 -1.94 -6.17
CA PHE A 59 3.90 -1.68 -5.17
C PHE A 59 5.31 -1.97 -5.69
N THR A 60 5.50 -3.06 -6.44
CA THR A 60 6.81 -3.39 -7.02
C THR A 60 7.27 -2.29 -7.99
N THR A 61 6.38 -1.80 -8.85
CA THR A 61 6.65 -0.69 -9.76
C THR A 61 6.95 0.60 -9.00
N PHE A 62 6.09 0.98 -8.04
CA PHE A 62 6.32 2.14 -7.17
C PHE A 62 7.67 2.08 -6.46
N TYR A 63 8.03 0.93 -5.86
CA TYR A 63 9.27 0.79 -5.10
C TYR A 63 10.52 0.90 -5.97
N HIS A 64 10.42 0.51 -7.24
CA HIS A 64 11.49 0.69 -8.22
C HIS A 64 11.61 2.14 -8.68
N ASP A 65 10.49 2.78 -9.02
CA ASP A 65 10.47 4.10 -9.66
C ASP A 65 10.57 5.27 -8.67
N CYS A 66 10.22 5.04 -7.39
CA CYS A 66 10.16 6.07 -6.36
C CYS A 66 11.06 5.71 -5.17
N PRO A 67 12.33 6.13 -5.17
CA PRO A 67 13.25 5.87 -4.08
C PRO A 67 12.69 6.41 -2.75
N VAL A 68 12.46 5.51 -1.79
CA VAL A 68 11.87 5.88 -0.50
C VAL A 68 12.90 6.50 0.43
N ILE A 69 14.06 5.85 0.60
CA ILE A 69 15.07 6.26 1.60
C ILE A 69 15.83 7.51 1.15
N THR A 70 16.07 7.62 -0.15
CA THR A 70 16.85 8.71 -0.77
C THR A 70 15.94 9.69 -1.51
N ALA A 71 14.70 9.87 -1.05
CA ALA A 71 13.79 10.86 -1.63
C ALA A 71 14.37 12.28 -1.48
N ASP A 72 13.97 13.17 -2.38
CA ASP A 72 14.58 14.48 -2.53
C ASP A 72 14.20 15.44 -1.38
N SER A 73 13.06 15.21 -0.73
CA SER A 73 12.62 15.94 0.45
C SER A 73 12.20 15.03 1.62
N PRO A 74 12.29 15.52 2.88
CA PRO A 74 11.74 14.82 4.03
C PRO A 74 10.25 14.48 3.88
N GLU A 75 9.46 15.41 3.33
CA GLU A 75 8.02 15.24 3.13
C GLU A 75 7.71 14.14 2.11
N GLN A 76 8.46 14.08 1.00
CA GLN A 76 8.35 13.01 0.02
C GLN A 76 8.76 11.65 0.61
N ARG A 77 9.86 11.61 1.35
CA ARG A 77 10.30 10.40 2.06
C ARG A 77 9.19 9.89 2.98
N ASP A 78 8.59 10.78 3.74
CA ASP A 78 7.55 10.45 4.71
C ASP A 78 6.26 9.99 4.02
N ALA A 79 5.86 10.64 2.92
CA ALA A 79 4.72 10.21 2.10
C ALA A 79 4.93 8.80 1.50
N ARG A 80 6.10 8.56 0.89
CA ARG A 80 6.47 7.25 0.34
C ARG A 80 6.58 6.17 1.42
N ALA A 81 7.04 6.52 2.62
CA ALA A 81 7.05 5.61 3.76
C ALA A 81 5.63 5.24 4.20
N HIS A 82 4.70 6.20 4.24
CA HIS A 82 3.29 5.93 4.52
C HIS A 82 2.64 5.05 3.46
N LEU A 83 2.94 5.25 2.17
CA LEU A 83 2.48 4.34 1.10
C LEU A 83 2.96 2.91 1.33
N CYS A 84 4.23 2.71 1.67
CA CYS A 84 4.77 1.38 2.00
C CYS A 84 3.98 0.70 3.15
N ILE A 85 3.68 1.44 4.22
CA ILE A 85 2.91 0.91 5.36
C ILE A 85 1.49 0.56 4.93
N ALA A 86 0.83 1.47 4.22
CA ALA A 86 -0.55 1.29 3.78
C ALA A 86 -0.67 0.08 2.86
N THR A 87 0.28 -0.12 1.95
CA THR A 87 0.35 -1.32 1.11
C THR A 87 0.51 -2.58 1.96
N ARG A 88 1.47 -2.60 2.89
CA ARG A 88 1.69 -3.75 3.77
C ARG A 88 0.41 -4.11 4.53
N GLN A 89 -0.25 -3.11 5.13
CA GLN A 89 -1.49 -3.31 5.88
C GLN A 89 -2.62 -3.83 4.98
N ALA A 90 -2.80 -3.26 3.79
CA ALA A 90 -3.85 -3.68 2.86
C ALA A 90 -3.66 -5.12 2.37
N ILE A 91 -2.43 -5.50 2.01
CA ILE A 91 -2.12 -6.87 1.60
C ILE A 91 -2.30 -7.84 2.77
N GLN A 92 -1.84 -7.49 3.98
CA GLN A 92 -2.05 -8.31 5.17
C GLN A 92 -3.54 -8.53 5.45
N ASN A 93 -4.35 -7.48 5.38
CA ASN A 93 -5.80 -7.58 5.54
C ASN A 93 -6.43 -8.47 4.46
N ALA A 94 -6.03 -8.29 3.21
CA ALA A 94 -6.54 -9.10 2.09
C ALA A 94 -6.22 -10.58 2.27
N LEU A 95 -4.97 -10.91 2.63
CA LEU A 95 -4.54 -12.29 2.87
C LEU A 95 -5.23 -12.90 4.10
N ALA A 96 -5.38 -12.13 5.18
CA ALA A 96 -6.11 -12.58 6.36
C ALA A 96 -7.59 -12.90 6.05
N LEU A 97 -8.26 -12.09 5.23
CA LEU A 97 -9.62 -12.36 4.76
C LEU A 97 -9.73 -13.62 3.88
N LEU A 98 -8.63 -14.01 3.24
CA LEU A 98 -8.52 -15.25 2.46
C LEU A 98 -8.10 -16.46 3.30
N GLY A 99 -7.83 -16.27 4.60
CA GLY A 99 -7.32 -17.33 5.49
C GLY A 99 -5.87 -17.71 5.21
N ILE A 100 -5.09 -16.82 4.60
CA ILE A 100 -3.68 -17.05 4.27
C ILE A 100 -2.82 -16.34 5.32
N GLU A 101 -1.95 -17.11 5.99
CA GLU A 101 -0.96 -16.56 6.91
C GLU A 101 0.09 -15.74 6.15
N THR A 102 0.34 -14.53 6.62
CA THR A 102 1.42 -13.70 6.08
C THR A 102 2.73 -13.99 6.79
N PRO A 103 3.88 -13.94 6.10
CA PRO A 103 5.17 -14.08 6.76
C PRO A 103 5.37 -12.98 7.81
N GLU A 104 6.11 -13.30 8.88
CA GLU A 104 6.49 -12.33 9.93
C GLU A 104 7.24 -11.11 9.38
N ARG A 105 7.79 -11.24 8.17
CA ARG A 105 8.55 -10.21 7.47
C ARG A 105 7.94 -9.98 6.09
N MET A 106 7.33 -8.81 5.93
CA MET A 106 6.91 -8.23 4.65
C MET A 106 7.65 -6.93 4.39
#